data_AF-A0A933E5W0-F1
#
_entry.id   AF-A0A933E5W0-F1
#
_cell.length_a   1.000
_cell.length_b   1.000
_cell.length_c   1.000
_cell.angle_alpha   90.00
_cell.angle_beta   90.00
_cell.angle_gamma   90.00
#
_symmetry.space_group_name_H-M   'P 1'
#
loop_
_entity.id
_entity.type
_entity.pdbx_description
1 polymer ?
#
loop_
_entity_poly.entity_id
_entity_poly.type
_entity_poly.pdbx_seq_one_letter_code
_entity_poly.pdbx_strand_id
1 'polypeptide(L)' 'MNPKTEIYVSTDVEADGPIPGQNSMLSFGSAAYDAGKNLLSTFSA' A
#
# COMPACT_ATOMS: atom_id res chain seq x y z
N MET A 1 18.69 12.12 19.13
CA MET A 1 17.41 11.90 18.43
C MET A 1 17.38 10.43 18.04
N ASN A 2 16.38 9.67 18.46
CA ASN A 2 16.21 8.31 17.94
C ASN A 2 15.84 8.46 16.46
N PRO A 3 16.48 7.72 15.53
CA PRO A 3 16.05 7.73 14.15
C PRO A 3 14.59 7.30 14.12
N LYS A 4 13.75 8.11 13.47
CA LYS A 4 12.34 7.78 13.28
C LYS A 4 12.30 6.48 12.47
N THR A 5 11.62 5.45 12.97
CA THR A 5 11.47 4.20 12.23
C THR A 5 10.75 4.47 10.92
N GLU A 6 11.41 4.18 9.80
CA GLU A 6 10.81 4.29 8.48
C GLU A 6 9.84 3.12 8.26
N ILE A 7 8.69 3.43 7.67
CA ILE A 7 7.70 2.44 7.23
C ILE A 7 7.55 2.60 5.73
N TYR A 8 7.67 1.48 5.02
CA TYR A 8 7.51 1.39 3.58
C TYR A 8 6.15 0.76 3.30
N VAL A 9 5.32 1.42 2.50
CA VAL A 9 3.98 0.93 2.17
C VAL A 9 3.94 0.61 0.68
N SER A 10 3.69 -0.65 0.35
CA SER A 10 3.36 -1.08 -1.01
C SER A 10 1.84 -1.11 -1.11
N THR A 11 1.31 -0.43 -2.12
CA THR A 11 -0.13 -0.38 -2.39
C THR A 11 -0.37 -0.86 -3.81
N ASP A 12 -1.33 -1.77 -3.94
CA ASP A 12 -1.84 -2.30 -5.19
C ASP A 12 -3.30 -1.85 -5.36
N VAL A 13 -3.69 -1.55 -6.60
CA VAL A 13 -4.99 -0.95 -6.94
C VAL A 13 -5.58 -1.64 -8.15
N GLU A 14 -6.83 -2.06 -8.03
CA GLU A 14 -7.63 -2.58 -9.13
C GLU A 14 -8.67 -1.55 -9.56
N ALA A 15 -8.83 -1.36 -10.86
CA ALA A 15 -9.78 -0.42 -11.44
C ALA A 15 -10.64 -1.10 -12.53
N ASP A 16 -11.84 -0.58 -12.78
CA ASP A 16 -12.71 -1.02 -13.90
C ASP A 16 -12.26 -0.48 -15.27
N GLY A 17 -10.96 -0.22 -15.41
CA GLY A 17 -10.31 0.24 -16.62
C GLY A 17 -8.82 0.49 -16.42
N PRO A 18 -8.13 1.12 -17.39
CA PRO A 18 -6.67 1.15 -17.42
C PRO A 18 -6.01 1.90 -16.26
N ILE A 19 -6.68 2.92 -15.70
CA ILE A 19 -6.18 3.70 -14.57
C ILE A 19 -7.32 4.09 -13.62
N PRO A 20 -7.05 4.15 -12.30
CA PRO A 20 -7.97 4.74 -11.34
C PRO A 20 -8.14 6.25 -11.59
N GLY A 21 -9.28 6.80 -11.21
CA GLY A 21 -9.63 8.22 -11.34
C GLY A 21 -10.43 8.53 -12.60
N GLN A 22 -9.94 8.09 -13.78
CA GLN A 22 -10.79 8.06 -14.99
C GLN A 22 -11.80 6.90 -14.95
N ASN A 23 -11.39 5.78 -14.34
CA ASN A 23 -12.21 4.60 -14.08
C ASN A 23 -12.34 4.44 -12.55
N SER A 24 -13.40 3.77 -12.10
CA SER A 24 -13.67 3.46 -10.69
C SER A 24 -12.56 2.60 -10.10
N MET A 25 -12.09 2.96 -8.90
CA MET A 25 -11.28 2.06 -8.09
C MET A 25 -12.22 1.00 -7.50
N LEU A 26 -11.95 -0.27 -7.79
CA LEU A 26 -12.78 -1.39 -7.33
C LEU A 26 -12.30 -1.92 -5.99
N SER A 27 -10.99 -1.98 -5.81
CA SER A 27 -10.36 -2.41 -4.56
C SER A 27 -8.94 -1.86 -4.48
N PHE A 28 -8.42 -1.79 -3.26
CA PHE A 28 -7.00 -1.61 -3.03
C PHE A 28 -6.51 -2.44 -1.86
N GLY A 29 -5.24 -2.83 -1.94
CA GLY A 29 -4.54 -3.54 -0.88
C GLY A 29 -3.27 -2.78 -0.51
N SER A 30 -2.96 -2.73 0.78
CA SER A 30 -1.70 -2.17 1.26
C SER A 30 -0.98 -3.14 2.19
N ALA A 31 0.33 -3.23 2.03
CA ALA A 31 1.22 -3.97 2.92
C ALA A 31 2.31 -3.02 3.46
N ALA A 32 2.43 -2.96 4.78
CA ALA A 32 3.41 -2.13 5.48
C ALA A 32 4.62 -2.97 5.88
N TYR A 33 5.82 -2.45 5.62
CA TYR A 33 7.10 -3.10 5.90
C TYR A 33 8.05 -2.19 6.66
N ASP A 34 8.95 -2.77 7.44
CA ASP A 34 10.12 -2.06 7.95
C ASP A 34 11.25 -2.01 6.90
N ALA A 35 12.35 -1.33 7.22
CA ALA A 35 13.53 -1.24 6.34
C ALA A 35 14.20 -2.60 6.05
N GLY A 36 13.96 -3.61 6.90
CA GLY A 36 14.38 -4.99 6.71
C GLY A 36 13.46 -5.79 5.78
N LYS A 37 12.41 -5.16 5.24
CA LYS A 37 11.36 -5.80 4.43
C LYS A 37 10.52 -6.80 5.22
N ASN A 38 10.49 -6.72 6.55
CA ASN A 38 9.61 -7.55 7.36
C ASN A 38 8.19 -7.00 7.30
N LEU A 39 7.20 -7.88 7.10
CA LEU A 39 5.79 -7.49 7.06
C LEU A 39 5.31 -7.09 8.45
N LEU A 40 4.75 -5.89 8.57
CA LEU A 40 4.21 -5.35 9.81
C LEU A 40 2.69 -5.53 9.89
N SER A 41 1.98 -5.23 8.79
CA SER A 41 0.53 -5.33 8.71
C SER A 41 0.03 -5.27 7.27
N THR A 42 -1.24 -5.64 7.06
CA THR A 42 -1.95 -5.58 5.79
C THR A 42 -3.32 -4.93 5.94
N PHE A 43 -3.83 -4.34 4.86
CA PHE A 43 -5.19 -3.80 4.75
C PHE A 43 -5.75 -4.07 3.36
N SER A 44 -7.07 -4.28 3.27
CA SER A 44 -7.82 -4.42 2.02
C SER A 44 -9.20 -3.81 2.15
N ALA A 45 -9.64 -3.09 1.11
CA ALA A 45 -10.98 -2.54 0.96
C ALA A 45 -11.40 -2.48 -0.51
#